data_AF-A0A2T6BFR3-F1
#
_entry.id   AF-A0A2T6BFR3-F1
#
_cell.length_a   1.000
_cell.length_b   1.000
_cell.length_c   1.000
_cell.angle_alpha   90.00
_cell.angle_beta   90.00
_cell.angle_gamma   90.00
#
_symmetry.space_group_name_H-M   'P 1'
#
loop_
_entity.id
_entity.type
_entity.pdbx_description
1 polymer ?
#
loop_
_entity_poly.entity_id
_entity_poly.type
_entity_poly.pdbx_seq_one_letter_code
_entity_poly.pdbx_strand_id
1 'polypeptide(L)' 'MTDQEHEHGSMDIKDQEKTFDGFVKFTTYSVIGIIIFLILLALVNG' A
#
# COMPACT_ATOMS: atom_id res chain seq x y z
N MET A 1 33.25 -13.18 -19.68
CA MET A 1 32.21 -12.34 -19.05
C MET A 1 30.92 -13.05 -19.37
N THR A 2 30.30 -13.72 -18.40
CA THR A 2 29.06 -14.46 -18.63
C THR A 2 27.94 -13.44 -18.56
N ASP A 3 27.55 -12.91 -19.72
CA ASP A 3 26.48 -11.95 -19.87
C ASP A 3 25.15 -12.62 -19.47
N GLN A 4 24.77 -12.48 -18.21
CA GLN A 4 23.38 -12.64 -17.79
C GLN A 4 22.63 -11.45 -18.41
N GLU A 5 22.32 -11.57 -19.71
CA GLU A 5 21.65 -10.54 -20.49
C GLU A 5 20.25 -10.34 -19.91
N HIS A 6 20.11 -9.33 -19.05
CA HIS A 6 18.83 -8.98 -18.44
C HIS A 6 17.97 -8.30 -19.51
N GLU A 7 16.95 -9.00 -19.99
CA GLU A 7 15.96 -8.40 -20.89
C GLU A 7 15.15 -7.34 -20.11
N HIS A 8 15.13 -6.12 -20.62
CA HIS A 8 14.40 -5.04 -19.99
C HIS A 8 12.90 -5.37 -19.93
N GLY A 9 12.32 -5.34 -18.73
CA GLY A 9 10.89 -5.61 -18.51
C GLY A 9 10.53 -7.08 -18.29
N SER A 10 11.49 -8.01 -18.34
CA SER A 10 11.23 -9.43 -18.03
C SER A 10 11.45 -9.80 -16.56
N MET A 11 11.74 -8.81 -15.70
CA MET A 11 11.89 -9.01 -14.26
C MET A 11 10.57 -9.51 -13.64
N ASP A 12 10.63 -10.54 -12.79
CA ASP A 12 9.49 -10.97 -11.99
C ASP A 12 9.13 -9.88 -10.96
N ILE A 13 7.87 -9.44 -10.98
CA ILE A 13 7.35 -8.36 -10.14
C ILE A 13 6.35 -8.80 -9.06
N LYS A 14 6.22 -10.12 -8.80
CA LYS A 14 5.22 -10.64 -7.85
C LYS A 14 5.30 -10.02 -6.45
N ASP A 15 6.52 -9.77 -5.96
CA ASP A 15 6.70 -9.19 -4.63
C ASP A 15 6.27 -7.71 -4.59
N GLN A 16 6.48 -6.98 -5.68
CA GLN A 16 6.07 -5.59 -5.87
C GLN A 16 4.55 -5.48 -5.94
N GLU A 17 3.90 -6.35 -6.71
CA GLU A 17 2.42 -6.43 -6.78
C GLU A 17 1.83 -6.73 -5.41
N LYS A 18 2.34 -7.76 -4.72
CA LYS A 18 1.90 -8.11 -3.36
C LYS A 18 2.10 -6.97 -2.36
N THR A 19 3.20 -6.25 -2.47
CA THR A 19 3.49 -5.09 -1.62
C THR A 19 2.50 -3.96 -1.89
N PHE A 20 2.21 -3.68 -3.17
CA PHE A 20 1.24 -2.66 -3.57
C PHE A 20 -0.18 -3.00 -3.07
N ASP A 21 -0.61 -4.25 -3.22
CA ASP A 21 -1.89 -4.73 -2.67
C ASP A 21 -1.96 -4.56 -1.15
N GLY A 22 -0.86 -4.84 -0.45
CA GLY A 22 -0.72 -4.59 0.98
C GLY A 22 -0.83 -3.11 1.32
N PHE A 23 -0.14 -2.25 0.57
CA PHE A 23 -0.16 -0.80 0.73
C PHE A 23 -1.57 -0.22 0.54
N VAL A 24 -2.30 -0.66 -0.48
CA VAL A 24 -3.68 -0.22 -0.72
C VAL A 24 -4.56 -0.58 0.47
N LYS A 25 -4.51 -1.83 0.94
CA LYS A 25 -5.29 -2.27 2.12
C LYS A 25 -4.93 -1.47 3.38
N PHE A 26 -3.65 -1.29 3.65
CA PHE A 26 -3.17 -0.49 4.78
C PHE A 26 -3.69 0.94 4.73
N THR A 27 -3.61 1.58 3.56
CA THR A 27 -4.08 2.95 3.35
C THR A 27 -5.59 3.04 3.55
N THR A 28 -6.38 2.10 3.01
CA THR A 28 -7.83 2.04 3.20
C THR A 28 -8.20 1.95 4.68
N TYR A 29 -7.59 1.04 5.44
CA TYR A 29 -7.87 0.92 6.87
C TYR A 29 -7.42 2.14 7.67
N SER A 30 -6.30 2.77 7.28
CA SER A 30 -5.82 4.01 7.90
C SER A 30 -6.82 5.14 7.71
N VAL A 31 -7.34 5.33 6.48
CA VAL A 31 -8.35 6.36 6.17
C VAL A 31 -9.64 6.10 6.95
N ILE A 32 -10.12 4.85 6.99
CA ILE A 32 -11.30 4.48 7.78
C ILE A 32 -11.08 4.82 9.26
N GLY A 33 -9.90 4.48 9.81
CA GLY A 33 -9.54 4.80 11.20
C GLY A 33 -9.54 6.30 11.47
N ILE A 34 -8.98 7.10 10.57
CA ILE A 34 -8.99 8.57 10.68
C ILE A 34 -10.42 9.10 10.65
N ILE A 35 -11.28 8.62 9.74
CA ILE A 35 -12.68 9.06 9.66
C ILE A 35 -13.42 8.74 10.97
N ILE A 36 -13.28 7.50 11.49
CA ILE A 36 -13.90 7.12 12.77
C ILE A 36 -13.39 8.02 13.89
N PHE A 37 -12.08 8.27 13.96
CA PHE A 37 -11.48 9.15 14.96
C PHE A 37 -12.04 10.57 14.89
N LEU A 38 -12.16 11.15 13.69
CA LEU A 38 -12.74 12.48 13.50
C LEU A 38 -14.22 12.54 13.91
N ILE A 39 -15.01 11.50 13.60
CA ILE A 39 -16.40 11.41 14.06
C ILE A 39 -16.47 11.38 15.58
N LEU A 40 -15.65 10.56 16.25
CA LEU A 40 -15.61 10.50 17.71
C LEU A 40 -15.17 11.83 18.32
N LEU A 41 -14.18 12.51 17.73
CA LEU A 41 -13.73 13.82 18.16
C LEU A 41 -14.90 14.82 18.09
N ALA A 42 -15.62 14.87 16.96
CA ALA A 42 -16.79 15.73 16.78
C ALA A 42 -17.90 15.44 17.80
N LEU A 43 -18.14 14.17 18.14
CA LEU A 43 -19.16 13.79 19.12
C LEU A 43 -18.79 14.15 20.57
N VAL A 44 -17.48 14.16 20.91
CA VAL A 44 -17.01 14.31 22.30
C VAL A 44 -16.81 15.76 22.72
N ASN A 45 -16.51 16.69 21.80
CA ASN A 45 -16.52 18.16 21.97
C ASN A 45 -15.78 18.90 20.81
N GLY A 46 -15.68 18.28 19.63
CA GLY A 46 -15.15 18.92 18.43
C GLY A 46 -16.09 19.95 17.83
#